data_AF-A0A562D3D3-F1
#
_entry.id   AF-A0A562D3D3-F1
#
_cell.length_a   1.000
_cell.length_b   1.000
_cell.length_c   1.000
_cell.angle_alpha   90.00
_cell.angle_beta   90.00
_cell.angle_gamma   90.00
#
_symmetry.space_group_name_H-M   'P 1'
#
loop_
_entity.id
_entity.type
_entity.pdbx_description
1 polymer ?
#
loop_
_entity_poly.entity_id
_entity_poly.type
_entity_poly.pdbx_seq_one_letter_code
_entity_poly.pdbx_strand_id
1 'polypeptide(L)'
;MPIVDSHMHLIDVTNHDWYPGLKVWADAIDFPELYADFLLPDYREGDTRSVDAFVHVSATTLPRAYLAETRWVDQLADDNDLDLAIVATVDPTLARDEIVADLETQAESSRLRGLRVLYGLEPGTDAADTILRWLEERGLVFDLVTNPEGMTAWLRSLERFPDLRVVLEHTGWPTGTDPDARAAWTTAIHDFAASTDALCKLTGLGMVTRDTTEATLRPWLDTVIEELGWDRVAFGSNLPIETMGGTHGQMLETFSVVVGQVDEAEQAKFWGENARRVYWSTA
;
A
#
# COMPACT_ATOMS: atom_id res chain seq x y z
N MET A 1 -15.05 -13.25 -10.50
CA MET A 1 -13.80 -12.60 -10.92
C MET A 1 -12.87 -12.60 -9.72
N PRO A 2 -11.60 -12.99 -9.86
CA PRO A 2 -10.72 -13.08 -8.71
C PRO A 2 -10.46 -11.68 -8.12
N ILE A 3 -10.57 -11.56 -6.80
CA ILE A 3 -10.29 -10.32 -6.05
C ILE A 3 -8.91 -10.42 -5.44
N VAL A 4 -8.10 -9.38 -5.63
CA VAL A 4 -6.82 -9.20 -4.94
C VAL A 4 -6.93 -7.97 -4.06
N ASP A 5 -6.76 -8.16 -2.76
CA ASP A 5 -6.52 -7.04 -1.86
C ASP A 5 -5.05 -6.63 -1.98
N SER A 6 -4.79 -5.56 -2.74
CA SER A 6 -3.42 -5.10 -3.00
C SER A 6 -2.80 -4.29 -1.86
N HIS A 7 -3.51 -4.13 -0.73
CA HIS A 7 -2.96 -3.43 0.42
C HIS A 7 -3.65 -3.87 1.70
N MET A 8 -2.98 -4.69 2.50
CA MET A 8 -3.43 -4.99 3.85
C MET A 8 -2.25 -5.22 4.79
N HIS A 9 -2.52 -5.16 6.08
CA HIS A 9 -1.54 -5.38 7.13
C HIS A 9 -2.00 -6.60 7.94
N LEU A 10 -1.07 -7.50 8.22
CA LEU A 10 -1.24 -8.57 9.22
C LEU A 10 -0.44 -8.15 10.44
N ILE A 11 -1.09 -8.11 11.61
CA ILE A 11 -0.53 -7.53 12.82
C ILE A 11 -0.80 -8.50 13.98
N ASP A 12 0.24 -8.85 14.73
CA ASP A 12 0.16 -9.68 15.94
C ASP A 12 0.90 -8.97 17.08
N VAL A 13 0.21 -8.04 17.75
CA VAL A 13 0.76 -7.27 18.88
C VAL A 13 0.78 -8.09 20.17
N THR A 14 -0.01 -9.16 20.24
CA THR A 14 -0.03 -10.08 21.38
C THR A 14 1.27 -10.86 21.49
N ASN A 15 1.80 -11.36 20.38
CA ASN A 15 3.01 -12.19 20.37
C ASN A 15 4.28 -11.42 19.97
N HIS A 16 4.15 -10.20 19.44
CA HIS A 16 5.29 -9.41 18.96
C HIS A 16 5.27 -7.97 19.48
N ASP A 17 6.41 -7.51 19.99
CA ASP A 17 6.63 -6.14 20.47
C ASP A 17 7.09 -5.18 19.36
N TRP A 18 6.92 -5.58 18.09
CA TRP A 18 7.50 -4.90 16.92
C TRP A 18 6.84 -3.58 16.58
N TYR A 19 5.63 -3.30 17.07
CA TYR A 19 4.76 -2.23 16.58
C TYR A 19 4.54 -1.04 17.55
N PRO A 20 5.55 -0.56 18.31
CA PRO A 20 5.34 0.54 19.24
C PRO A 20 4.99 1.86 18.53
N GLY A 21 5.41 2.02 17.28
CA GLY A 21 5.01 3.16 16.43
C GLY A 21 3.51 3.17 16.16
N LEU A 22 2.92 2.01 15.86
CA LEU A 22 1.47 1.86 15.69
C LEU A 22 0.74 2.22 16.99
N LYS A 23 1.23 1.77 18.15
CA LYS A 23 0.64 2.14 19.44
C LYS A 23 0.65 3.65 19.66
N VAL A 24 1.80 4.29 19.49
CA VAL A 24 1.94 5.74 19.69
C VAL A 24 1.03 6.51 18.75
N TRP A 25 0.95 6.07 17.49
CA TRP A 25 0.10 6.69 16.51
C TRP A 25 -1.39 6.53 16.84
N ALA A 26 -1.83 5.30 17.16
CA ALA A 26 -3.20 4.98 17.57
C ALA A 26 -3.65 5.83 18.78
N ASP A 27 -2.79 5.98 19.79
CA ASP A 27 -3.04 6.85 20.94
C ASP A 27 -3.14 8.34 20.52
N ALA A 28 -2.29 8.79 19.59
CA ALA A 28 -2.26 10.18 19.13
C ALA A 28 -3.49 10.59 18.31
N ILE A 29 -4.12 9.64 17.62
CA ILE A 29 -5.34 9.88 16.83
C ILE A 29 -6.64 9.57 17.59
N ASP A 30 -6.53 9.27 18.89
CA ASP A 30 -7.64 8.87 19.78
C ASP A 30 -8.44 7.67 19.23
N PHE A 31 -7.71 6.66 18.75
CA PHE A 31 -8.28 5.41 18.23
C PHE A 31 -7.42 4.21 18.68
N PRO A 32 -7.38 3.91 19.99
CA PRO A 32 -6.50 2.89 20.56
C PRO A 32 -6.80 1.46 20.08
N GLU A 33 -7.99 1.20 19.57
CA GLU A 33 -8.41 -0.11 19.03
C GLU A 33 -7.61 -0.53 17.79
N LEU A 34 -6.93 0.40 17.12
CA LEU A 34 -6.00 0.08 16.03
C LEU A 34 -4.75 -0.65 16.51
N TYR A 35 -4.37 -0.52 17.78
CA TYR A 35 -3.29 -1.30 18.36
C TYR A 35 -3.84 -2.62 18.91
N ALA A 36 -4.23 -3.50 17.99
CA ALA A 36 -4.80 -4.81 18.26
C ALA A 36 -4.28 -5.84 17.25
N ASP A 37 -4.46 -7.11 17.58
CA ASP A 37 -4.22 -8.19 16.61
C ASP A 37 -5.19 -8.02 15.44
N PHE A 38 -4.67 -8.20 14.24
CA PHE A 38 -5.45 -8.27 13.02
C PHE A 38 -4.84 -9.34 12.12
N LEU A 39 -5.45 -10.51 12.16
CA LEU A 39 -5.02 -11.70 11.43
C LEU A 39 -6.08 -12.09 10.40
N LEU A 40 -5.84 -13.20 9.73
CA LEU A 40 -6.71 -13.69 8.67
C LEU A 40 -8.16 -13.96 9.10
N PRO A 41 -8.44 -14.51 10.30
CA PRO A 41 -9.81 -14.64 10.80
C PRO A 41 -10.53 -13.29 10.93
N ASP A 42 -9.85 -12.27 11.44
CA ASP A 42 -10.41 -10.93 11.64
C ASP A 42 -10.74 -10.27 10.29
N TYR A 43 -9.85 -10.42 9.31
CA TYR A 43 -10.10 -9.97 7.94
C TYR A 43 -11.38 -10.60 7.36
N ARG A 44 -11.54 -11.92 7.51
CA ARG A 44 -12.66 -12.71 6.99
C ARG A 44 -13.98 -12.48 7.74
N GLU A 45 -13.94 -11.99 8.98
CA GLU A 45 -15.14 -11.61 9.72
C GLU A 45 -15.75 -10.30 9.18
N GLY A 46 -14.91 -9.41 8.67
CA GLY A 46 -15.32 -8.07 8.23
C GLY A 46 -16.18 -8.03 6.95
N ASP A 47 -16.11 -9.05 6.10
CA ASP A 47 -16.92 -9.17 4.87
C ASP A 47 -17.03 -10.64 4.39
N THR A 48 -18.07 -10.95 3.62
CA THR A 48 -18.35 -12.32 3.14
C THR A 48 -17.77 -12.64 1.76
N ARG A 49 -17.22 -11.65 1.06
CA ARG A 49 -16.59 -11.85 -0.25
C ARG A 49 -15.32 -12.66 -0.11
N SER A 50 -15.12 -13.54 -1.08
CA SER A 50 -13.86 -14.27 -1.22
C SER A 50 -12.82 -13.33 -1.82
N VAL A 51 -11.74 -13.11 -1.08
CA VAL A 51 -10.50 -12.51 -1.60
C VAL A 51 -9.54 -13.66 -1.93
N ASP A 52 -9.05 -13.68 -3.16
CA ASP A 52 -8.28 -14.79 -3.73
C ASP A 52 -6.78 -14.63 -3.50
N ALA A 53 -6.29 -13.40 -3.35
CA ALA A 53 -4.89 -13.11 -3.08
C ALA A 53 -4.71 -11.81 -2.28
N PHE A 54 -3.58 -11.71 -1.59
CA PHE A 54 -3.26 -10.58 -0.72
C PHE A 54 -1.89 -10.00 -1.04
N VAL A 55 -1.76 -8.69 -0.94
CA VAL A 55 -0.47 -8.02 -0.81
C VAL A 55 -0.37 -7.51 0.62
N HIS A 56 0.42 -8.23 1.43
CA HIS A 56 0.78 -7.76 2.76
C HIS A 56 1.82 -6.66 2.63
N VAL A 57 1.58 -5.52 3.27
CA VAL A 57 2.51 -4.40 3.34
C VAL A 57 3.01 -4.31 4.79
N SER A 58 4.33 -4.26 5.01
CA SER A 58 4.92 -4.22 6.36
C SER A 58 4.31 -3.13 7.24
N ALA A 59 3.86 -3.46 8.46
CA ALA A 59 3.08 -2.57 9.32
C ALA A 59 3.94 -1.60 10.16
N THR A 60 5.09 -1.17 9.64
CA THR A 60 6.07 -0.29 10.31
C THR A 60 6.53 -0.80 11.67
N THR A 61 7.56 -1.63 11.64
CA THR A 61 8.15 -2.20 12.85
C THR A 61 9.25 -1.31 13.43
N LEU A 62 9.71 -1.66 14.62
CA LEU A 62 11.01 -1.24 15.14
C LEU A 62 12.15 -1.52 14.15
N PRO A 63 13.28 -0.78 14.23
CA PRO A 63 14.47 -1.05 13.44
C PRO A 63 14.85 -2.54 13.48
N ARG A 64 15.03 -3.12 12.28
CA ARG A 64 15.35 -4.54 12.01
C ARG A 64 14.33 -5.59 12.48
N ALA A 65 13.26 -5.23 13.16
CA ALA A 65 12.16 -6.16 13.45
C ALA A 65 11.42 -6.59 12.17
N TYR A 66 11.46 -5.77 11.11
CA TYR A 66 10.88 -6.07 9.79
C TYR A 66 11.45 -7.33 9.13
N LEU A 67 12.70 -7.71 9.48
CA LEU A 67 13.28 -8.98 9.03
C LEU A 67 12.53 -10.17 9.62
N ALA A 68 12.10 -10.06 10.88
CA ALA A 68 11.29 -11.07 11.53
C ALA A 68 9.83 -11.05 11.05
N GLU A 69 9.27 -9.86 10.81
CA GLU A 69 7.93 -9.70 10.22
C GLU A 69 7.84 -10.41 8.86
N THR A 70 8.80 -10.18 7.96
CA THR A 70 8.83 -10.84 6.64
C THR A 70 8.80 -12.37 6.76
N ARG A 71 9.65 -12.95 7.63
CA ARG A 71 9.68 -14.41 7.86
C ARG A 71 8.37 -14.91 8.49
N TRP A 72 7.80 -14.15 9.40
CA TRP A 72 6.55 -14.50 10.06
C TRP A 72 5.37 -14.49 9.07
N VAL A 73 5.25 -13.46 8.23
CA VAL A 73 4.20 -13.39 7.19
C VAL A 73 4.37 -14.49 6.15
N ASP A 74 5.61 -14.78 5.73
CA ASP A 74 5.89 -15.87 4.80
C ASP A 74 5.44 -17.24 5.35
N GLN A 75 5.77 -17.52 6.63
CA GLN A 75 5.29 -18.72 7.32
C GLN A 75 3.77 -18.74 7.49
N LEU A 76 3.16 -17.61 7.83
CA LEU A 76 1.70 -17.50 7.95
C LEU A 76 1.01 -17.83 6.63
N ALA A 77 1.58 -17.37 5.50
CA ALA A 77 1.07 -17.68 4.17
C ALA A 77 1.16 -19.18 3.86
N ASP A 78 2.26 -19.85 4.21
CA ASP A 78 2.39 -21.31 4.07
C ASP A 78 1.39 -22.06 4.94
N ASP A 79 1.25 -21.67 6.21
CA ASP A 79 0.37 -22.34 7.19
C ASP A 79 -1.12 -22.24 6.82
N ASN A 80 -1.48 -21.23 6.02
CA ASN A 80 -2.86 -20.94 5.64
C ASN A 80 -3.14 -21.09 4.13
N ASP A 81 -2.17 -21.60 3.35
CA ASP A 81 -2.27 -21.78 1.90
C ASP A 81 -2.68 -20.48 1.17
N LEU A 82 -2.01 -19.38 1.48
CA LEU A 82 -2.32 -18.06 0.92
C LEU A 82 -1.52 -17.75 -0.34
N ASP A 83 -2.23 -17.32 -1.38
CA ASP A 83 -1.63 -16.59 -2.49
C ASP A 83 -1.30 -15.16 -2.01
N LEU A 84 -0.09 -14.98 -1.50
CA LEU A 84 0.33 -13.76 -0.81
C LEU A 84 1.65 -13.22 -1.36
N ALA A 85 1.65 -11.93 -1.65
CA ALA A 85 2.84 -11.14 -1.94
C ALA A 85 3.23 -10.30 -0.71
N ILE A 86 4.52 -10.14 -0.48
CA ILE A 86 5.08 -9.33 0.61
C ILE A 86 5.72 -8.08 0.04
N VAL A 87 5.25 -6.93 0.51
CA VAL A 87 5.90 -5.62 0.38
C VAL A 87 6.54 -5.32 1.72
N ALA A 88 7.86 -5.52 1.80
CA ALA A 88 8.60 -5.39 3.05
C ALA A 88 9.05 -3.95 3.31
N THR A 89 9.87 -3.73 4.33
CA THR A 89 10.44 -2.40 4.63
C THR A 89 11.91 -2.52 4.98
N VAL A 90 12.61 -1.39 5.10
CA VAL A 90 14.01 -1.32 5.56
C VAL A 90 14.21 -0.02 6.32
N ASP A 91 15.16 0.00 7.25
CA ASP A 91 15.53 1.24 7.95
C ASP A 91 16.42 2.09 7.05
N PRO A 92 15.93 3.26 6.55
CA PRO A 92 16.67 4.08 5.60
C PRO A 92 17.80 4.88 6.28
N THR A 93 17.94 4.82 7.61
CA THR A 93 18.99 5.52 8.36
C THR A 93 20.29 4.73 8.48
N LEU A 94 20.26 3.46 8.09
CA LEU A 94 21.43 2.57 8.10
C LEU A 94 22.46 2.94 7.03
N ALA A 95 23.68 2.45 7.21
CA ALA A 95 24.69 2.54 6.16
C ALA A 95 24.28 1.72 4.93
N ARG A 96 24.78 2.11 3.74
CA ARG A 96 24.41 1.46 2.46
C ARG A 96 24.59 -0.06 2.49
N ASP A 97 25.71 -0.54 3.00
CA ASP A 97 26.02 -1.97 3.08
C ASP A 97 25.09 -2.71 4.04
N GLU A 98 24.67 -2.06 5.13
CA GLU A 98 23.66 -2.60 6.05
C GLU A 98 22.26 -2.62 5.43
N ILE A 99 21.85 -1.56 4.72
CA ILE A 99 20.59 -1.54 3.95
C ILE A 99 20.58 -2.74 2.99
N VAL A 100 21.62 -2.89 2.16
CA VAL A 100 21.69 -3.99 1.19
C VAL A 100 21.67 -5.35 1.88
N ALA A 101 22.40 -5.53 3.00
CA ALA A 101 22.39 -6.81 3.73
C ALA A 101 20.99 -7.15 4.28
N ASP A 102 20.26 -6.17 4.81
CA ASP A 102 18.90 -6.34 5.30
C ASP A 102 17.92 -6.64 4.14
N LEU A 103 18.13 -6.04 2.95
CA LEU A 103 17.35 -6.36 1.74
C LEU A 103 17.62 -7.77 1.21
N GLU A 104 18.88 -8.21 1.16
CA GLU A 104 19.24 -9.58 0.75
C GLU A 104 18.64 -10.63 1.70
N THR A 105 18.59 -10.33 3.00
CA THR A 105 17.95 -11.21 3.99
C THR A 105 16.46 -11.36 3.72
N GLN A 106 15.76 -10.28 3.37
CA GLN A 106 14.32 -10.34 3.05
C GLN A 106 14.06 -11.05 1.72
N ALA A 107 15.00 -10.96 0.76
CA ALA A 107 14.91 -11.64 -0.53
C ALA A 107 15.03 -13.18 -0.44
N GLU A 108 15.34 -13.73 0.74
CA GLU A 108 15.23 -15.16 1.00
C GLU A 108 13.78 -15.67 0.92
N SER A 109 12.78 -14.81 1.16
CA SER A 109 11.38 -15.15 0.93
C SER A 109 11.03 -15.09 -0.55
N SER A 110 10.52 -16.20 -1.10
CA SER A 110 10.01 -16.24 -2.48
C SER A 110 8.77 -15.37 -2.71
N ARG A 111 8.13 -14.88 -1.63
CA ARG A 111 6.95 -13.99 -1.67
C ARG A 111 7.32 -12.52 -1.67
N LEU A 112 8.60 -12.15 -1.49
CA LEU A 112 9.01 -10.76 -1.60
C LEU A 112 8.71 -10.25 -3.03
N ARG A 113 7.97 -9.15 -3.11
CA ARG A 113 7.59 -8.49 -4.36
C ARG A 113 7.88 -7.01 -4.40
N GLY A 114 8.14 -6.39 -3.25
CA GLY A 114 8.49 -4.98 -3.23
C GLY A 114 8.89 -4.47 -1.87
N LEU A 115 9.10 -3.16 -1.81
CA LEU A 115 9.38 -2.44 -0.57
C LEU A 115 8.54 -1.19 -0.46
N ARG A 116 8.19 -0.89 0.80
CA ARG A 116 7.62 0.36 1.24
C ARG A 116 8.39 0.87 2.45
N VAL A 117 8.91 2.10 2.37
CA VAL A 117 9.49 2.79 3.53
C VAL A 117 8.58 3.94 3.91
N LEU A 118 7.82 3.77 5.00
CA LEU A 118 6.78 4.74 5.39
C LEU A 118 7.37 6.05 5.92
N TYR A 119 8.50 6.01 6.62
CA TYR A 119 9.10 7.15 7.29
C TYR A 119 10.61 7.24 7.04
N GLY A 120 11.11 8.47 6.94
CA GLY A 120 12.55 8.78 6.93
C GLY A 120 13.27 8.54 5.60
N LEU A 121 12.57 8.07 4.56
CA LEU A 121 13.13 7.95 3.23
C LEU A 121 12.80 9.19 2.41
N GLU A 122 13.82 9.98 2.08
CA GLU A 122 13.67 11.20 1.29
C GLU A 122 14.17 11.01 -0.15
N PRO A 123 13.47 11.54 -1.17
CA PRO A 123 13.86 11.39 -2.57
C PRO A 123 15.24 12.02 -2.85
N GLY A 124 16.04 11.37 -3.68
CA GLY A 124 17.38 11.84 -4.05
C GLY A 124 18.48 11.62 -3.00
N THR A 125 18.18 10.97 -1.88
CA THR A 125 19.18 10.57 -0.89
C THR A 125 19.92 9.30 -1.31
N ASP A 126 21.12 9.07 -0.75
CA ASP A 126 21.87 7.83 -0.98
C ASP A 126 21.09 6.57 -0.57
N ALA A 127 20.27 6.65 0.48
CA ALA A 127 19.42 5.56 0.93
C ALA A 127 18.33 5.25 -0.09
N ALA A 128 17.61 6.26 -0.59
CA ALA A 128 16.62 6.10 -1.65
C ALA A 128 17.26 5.51 -2.90
N ASP A 129 18.40 6.04 -3.35
CA ASP A 129 19.07 5.54 -4.55
C ASP A 129 19.52 4.08 -4.41
N THR A 130 19.95 3.69 -3.21
CA THR A 130 20.35 2.31 -2.92
C THR A 130 19.15 1.37 -3.03
N ILE A 131 18.03 1.73 -2.40
CA ILE A 131 16.80 0.92 -2.38
C ILE A 131 16.19 0.82 -3.79
N LEU A 132 16.01 1.95 -4.47
CA LEU A 132 15.39 2.01 -5.80
C LEU A 132 16.20 1.21 -6.83
N ARG A 133 17.53 1.32 -6.79
CA ARG A 133 18.40 0.53 -7.66
C ARG A 133 18.29 -0.97 -7.39
N TRP A 134 18.30 -1.35 -6.11
CA TRP A 134 18.20 -2.75 -5.72
C TRP A 134 16.88 -3.38 -6.19
N LEU A 135 15.78 -2.63 -6.09
CA LEU A 135 14.46 -3.03 -6.59
C LEU A 135 14.43 -3.15 -8.12
N GLU A 136 14.91 -2.14 -8.84
CA GLU A 136 14.96 -2.11 -10.31
C GLU A 136 15.75 -3.29 -10.87
N GLU A 137 16.95 -3.56 -10.32
CA GLU A 137 17.82 -4.67 -10.73
C GLU A 137 17.17 -6.06 -10.55
N ARG A 138 16.14 -6.16 -9.71
CA ARG A 138 15.41 -7.42 -9.42
C ARG A 138 14.00 -7.44 -10.01
N GLY A 139 13.58 -6.39 -10.72
CA GLY A 139 12.21 -6.25 -11.22
C GLY A 139 11.16 -6.22 -10.12
N LEU A 140 11.53 -5.79 -8.91
CA LEU A 140 10.63 -5.66 -7.76
C LEU A 140 9.95 -4.30 -7.74
N VAL A 141 8.88 -4.20 -6.96
CA VAL A 141 8.01 -3.03 -6.89
C VAL A 141 8.48 -2.07 -5.80
N PHE A 142 8.48 -0.77 -6.11
CA PHE A 142 8.54 0.28 -5.11
C PHE A 142 7.12 0.79 -4.83
N ASP A 143 6.61 0.46 -3.65
CA ASP A 143 5.36 1.01 -3.14
C ASP A 143 5.65 2.41 -2.58
N LEU A 144 5.44 3.40 -3.42
CA LEU A 144 5.65 4.81 -3.13
C LEU A 144 4.52 5.31 -2.24
N VAL A 145 4.90 5.63 -1.00
CA VAL A 145 4.07 6.41 -0.10
C VAL A 145 4.53 7.85 -0.13
N THR A 146 3.68 8.73 -0.66
CA THR A 146 3.93 10.17 -0.66
C THR A 146 2.62 10.95 -0.61
N ASN A 147 2.75 12.23 -0.31
CA ASN A 147 1.66 13.19 -0.25
C ASN A 147 1.88 14.27 -1.34
N PRO A 148 0.97 15.24 -1.48
CA PRO A 148 1.10 16.27 -2.52
C PRO A 148 2.39 17.09 -2.46
N GLU A 149 2.94 17.34 -1.26
CA GLU A 149 4.18 18.11 -1.09
C GLU A 149 5.41 17.34 -1.57
N GLY A 150 5.44 16.02 -1.34
CA GLY A 150 6.54 15.14 -1.73
C GLY A 150 6.50 14.67 -3.19
N MET A 151 5.33 14.68 -3.82
CA MET A 151 5.08 14.05 -5.12
C MET A 151 6.09 14.47 -6.20
N THR A 152 6.26 15.79 -6.42
CA THR A 152 7.17 16.29 -7.47
C THR A 152 8.62 15.87 -7.23
N ALA A 153 9.06 15.79 -5.97
CA ALA A 153 10.43 15.38 -5.64
C ALA A 153 10.64 13.89 -5.91
N TRP A 154 9.66 13.06 -5.61
CA TRP A 154 9.69 11.63 -5.93
C TRP A 154 9.68 11.37 -7.43
N LEU A 155 8.80 12.02 -8.19
CA LEU A 155 8.76 11.87 -9.66
C LEU A 155 10.11 12.18 -10.30
N ARG A 156 10.76 13.29 -9.91
CA ARG A 156 12.12 13.61 -10.37
C ARG A 156 13.17 12.57 -9.96
N SER A 157 13.05 12.00 -8.77
CA SER A 157 13.99 10.96 -8.31
C SER A 157 13.85 9.68 -9.15
N LEU A 158 12.61 9.32 -9.49
CA LEU A 158 12.27 8.12 -10.27
C LEU A 158 12.72 8.20 -11.74
N GLU A 159 12.93 9.39 -12.31
CA GLU A 159 13.51 9.56 -13.66
C GLU A 159 14.87 8.86 -13.83
N ARG A 160 15.58 8.59 -12.73
CA ARG A 160 16.89 7.90 -12.74
C ARG A 160 16.77 6.37 -12.74
N PHE A 161 15.56 5.84 -12.62
CA PHE A 161 15.22 4.43 -12.52
C PHE A 161 14.06 4.09 -13.48
N PRO A 162 14.27 4.22 -14.81
CA PRO A 162 13.21 4.15 -15.80
C PRO A 162 12.56 2.75 -15.94
N ASP A 163 13.22 1.69 -15.44
CA ASP A 163 12.70 0.32 -15.51
C ASP A 163 12.08 -0.12 -14.16
N LEU A 164 12.15 0.74 -13.13
CA LEU A 164 11.56 0.46 -11.82
C LEU A 164 10.04 0.45 -11.89
N ARG A 165 9.44 -0.63 -11.39
CA ARG A 165 7.99 -0.72 -11.21
C ARG A 165 7.60 0.08 -9.97
N VAL A 166 6.72 1.06 -10.14
CA VAL A 166 6.25 1.93 -9.05
C VAL A 166 4.75 1.74 -8.86
N VAL A 167 4.32 1.74 -7.59
CA VAL A 167 2.91 1.76 -7.20
C VAL A 167 2.69 2.89 -6.20
N LEU A 168 1.77 3.79 -6.49
CA LEU A 168 1.36 4.84 -5.55
C LEU A 168 0.38 4.27 -4.53
N GLU A 169 0.69 4.44 -3.25
CA GLU A 169 -0.18 4.03 -2.15
C GLU A 169 -1.15 5.14 -1.72
N HIS A 170 -2.17 4.73 -0.95
CA HIS A 170 -3.09 5.62 -0.22
C HIS A 170 -3.76 6.68 -1.09
N THR A 171 -4.00 6.36 -2.36
CA THR A 171 -4.62 7.30 -3.31
C THR A 171 -3.81 8.60 -3.39
N GLY A 172 -2.48 8.57 -3.25
CA GLY A 172 -1.61 9.76 -3.21
C GLY A 172 -1.66 10.55 -1.89
N TRP A 173 -2.08 9.89 -0.81
CA TRP A 173 -2.16 10.37 0.57
C TRP A 173 -2.55 11.85 0.72
N PRO A 174 -3.84 12.19 0.50
CA PRO A 174 -4.33 13.53 0.76
C PRO A 174 -4.00 14.01 2.18
N THR A 175 -3.62 15.28 2.34
CA THR A 175 -3.27 15.85 3.65
C THR A 175 -4.47 16.41 4.42
N GLY A 176 -5.63 16.49 3.77
CA GLY A 176 -6.86 17.01 4.35
C GLY A 176 -8.02 16.96 3.37
N THR A 177 -9.21 17.33 3.85
CA THR A 177 -10.45 17.39 3.05
C THR A 177 -10.91 18.82 2.76
N ASP A 178 -10.20 19.83 3.26
CA ASP A 178 -10.50 21.22 2.94
C ASP A 178 -10.18 21.53 1.46
N PRO A 179 -10.77 22.61 0.89
CA PRO A 179 -10.59 22.91 -0.52
C PRO A 179 -9.14 23.08 -0.97
N ASP A 180 -8.26 23.61 -0.12
CA ASP A 180 -6.86 23.86 -0.48
C ASP A 180 -6.07 22.54 -0.51
N ALA A 181 -6.23 21.71 0.53
CA ALA A 181 -5.64 20.36 0.56
C ALA A 181 -6.13 19.48 -0.60
N ARG A 182 -7.44 19.56 -0.91
CA ARG A 182 -8.03 18.86 -2.05
C ARG A 182 -7.44 19.31 -3.38
N ALA A 183 -7.28 20.61 -3.60
CA ALA A 183 -6.71 21.15 -4.84
C ALA A 183 -5.23 20.78 -5.01
N ALA A 184 -4.44 20.82 -3.93
CA ALA A 184 -3.06 20.38 -3.92
C ALA A 184 -2.96 18.89 -4.29
N TRP A 185 -3.81 18.06 -3.69
CA TRP A 185 -3.89 16.63 -4.01
C TRP A 185 -4.28 16.35 -5.46
N THR A 186 -5.31 17.03 -5.99
CA THR A 186 -5.70 16.86 -7.40
C THR A 186 -4.55 17.21 -8.34
N THR A 187 -3.81 18.29 -8.06
CA THR A 187 -2.63 18.67 -8.84
C THR A 187 -1.55 17.57 -8.79
N ALA A 188 -1.27 17.03 -7.60
CA ALA A 188 -0.28 15.97 -7.45
C ALA A 188 -0.66 14.67 -8.18
N ILE A 189 -1.95 14.29 -8.16
CA ILE A 189 -2.44 13.13 -8.92
C ILE A 189 -2.32 13.35 -10.43
N HIS A 190 -2.66 14.55 -10.90
CA HIS A 190 -2.50 14.91 -12.31
C HIS A 190 -1.03 14.81 -12.76
N ASP A 191 -0.13 15.41 -11.98
CA ASP A 191 1.32 15.37 -12.26
C ASP A 191 1.86 13.93 -12.25
N PHE A 192 1.40 13.10 -11.30
CA PHE A 192 1.73 11.68 -11.24
C PHE A 192 1.24 10.94 -12.49
N ALA A 193 -0.03 11.10 -12.84
CA ALA A 193 -0.65 10.42 -13.99
C ALA A 193 0.03 10.78 -15.32
N ALA A 194 0.55 12.01 -15.44
CA ALA A 194 1.26 12.50 -16.62
C ALA A 194 2.73 12.07 -16.70
N SER A 195 3.36 11.76 -15.56
CA SER A 195 4.81 11.53 -15.48
C SER A 195 5.21 10.05 -15.45
N THR A 196 4.29 9.14 -15.14
CA THR A 196 4.59 7.71 -14.99
C THR A 196 3.43 6.82 -15.43
N ASP A 197 3.72 5.58 -15.81
CA ASP A 197 2.75 4.52 -16.08
C ASP A 197 2.39 3.69 -14.82
N ALA A 198 2.85 4.14 -13.65
CA ALA A 198 2.65 3.50 -12.37
C ALA A 198 1.17 3.24 -12.03
N LEU A 199 0.95 2.16 -11.28
CA LEU A 199 -0.33 1.80 -10.70
C LEU A 199 -0.62 2.71 -9.49
N CYS A 200 -1.88 3.01 -9.22
CA CYS A 200 -2.33 3.61 -7.96
C CYS A 200 -3.29 2.66 -7.24
N LYS A 201 -3.00 2.40 -5.96
CA LYS A 201 -3.92 1.68 -5.07
C LYS A 201 -4.95 2.66 -4.52
N LEU A 202 -6.23 2.44 -4.83
CA LEU A 202 -7.33 3.23 -4.25
C LEU A 202 -7.56 2.74 -2.82
N THR A 203 -6.87 3.36 -1.87
CA THR A 203 -6.74 2.94 -0.47
C THR A 203 -6.55 4.17 0.43
N GLY A 204 -6.66 4.03 1.75
CA GLY A 204 -6.15 5.02 2.71
C GLY A 204 -6.99 6.29 2.87
N LEU A 205 -8.11 6.42 2.17
CA LEU A 205 -8.93 7.63 2.21
C LEU A 205 -9.63 7.81 3.55
N GLY A 206 -10.05 6.72 4.19
CA GLY A 206 -10.69 6.71 5.51
C GLY A 206 -9.81 7.30 6.61
N MET A 207 -8.48 7.25 6.47
CA MET A 207 -7.55 7.92 7.40
C MET A 207 -7.73 9.43 7.42
N VAL A 208 -8.07 10.00 6.26
CA VAL A 208 -8.18 11.46 6.03
C VAL A 208 -9.62 11.91 6.18
N THR A 209 -10.56 11.20 5.55
CA THR A 209 -11.98 11.58 5.51
C THR A 209 -12.73 11.20 6.79
N ARG A 210 -12.23 10.20 7.54
CA ARG A 210 -12.93 9.55 8.66
C ARG A 210 -14.31 9.02 8.29
N ASP A 211 -14.52 8.75 7.00
CA ASP A 211 -15.75 8.21 6.45
C ASP A 211 -15.48 7.45 5.14
N THR A 212 -15.98 6.23 5.05
CA THR A 212 -15.85 5.33 3.89
C THR A 212 -17.13 5.20 3.08
N THR A 213 -18.16 6.01 3.32
CA THR A 213 -19.37 6.03 2.48
C THR A 213 -19.08 6.47 1.04
N GLU A 214 -19.91 6.00 0.11
CA GLU A 214 -19.85 6.40 -1.30
C GLU A 214 -19.85 7.92 -1.47
N ALA A 215 -20.75 8.63 -0.78
CA ALA A 215 -20.88 10.08 -0.91
C ALA A 215 -19.57 10.81 -0.59
N THR A 216 -18.79 10.28 0.36
CA THR A 216 -17.51 10.87 0.78
C THR A 216 -16.35 10.43 -0.10
N LEU A 217 -16.27 9.14 -0.46
CA LEU A 217 -15.12 8.61 -1.20
C LEU A 217 -15.21 8.85 -2.71
N ARG A 218 -16.40 8.81 -3.30
CA ARG A 218 -16.60 8.90 -4.75
C ARG A 218 -15.84 10.06 -5.41
N PRO A 219 -15.83 11.29 -4.88
CA PRO A 219 -15.06 12.38 -5.49
C PRO A 219 -13.56 12.07 -5.59
N TRP A 220 -12.97 11.40 -4.59
CA TRP A 220 -11.55 11.00 -4.63
C TRP A 220 -11.32 9.89 -5.64
N LEU A 221 -12.17 8.87 -5.62
CA LEU A 221 -12.07 7.72 -6.52
C LEU A 221 -12.23 8.14 -7.98
N ASP A 222 -13.28 8.92 -8.29
CA ASP A 222 -13.57 9.39 -9.64
C ASP A 222 -12.39 10.21 -10.19
N THR A 223 -11.81 11.11 -9.42
CA THR A 223 -10.63 11.89 -9.87
C THR A 223 -9.44 11.02 -10.22
N VAL A 224 -9.08 10.02 -9.39
CA VAL A 224 -7.94 9.15 -9.72
C VAL A 224 -8.25 8.26 -10.92
N ILE A 225 -9.47 7.73 -11.01
CA ILE A 225 -9.89 6.91 -12.15
C ILE A 225 -9.88 7.71 -13.46
N GLU A 226 -10.36 8.97 -13.44
CA GLU A 226 -10.37 9.86 -14.59
C GLU A 226 -8.96 10.20 -15.07
N GLU A 227 -8.02 10.49 -14.16
CA GLU A 227 -6.65 10.85 -14.49
C GLU A 227 -5.80 9.63 -14.92
N LEU A 228 -5.94 8.51 -14.21
CA LEU A 228 -5.08 7.34 -14.42
C LEU A 228 -5.66 6.34 -15.42
N GLY A 229 -6.98 6.22 -15.49
CA GLY A 229 -7.70 5.19 -16.23
C GLY A 229 -7.73 3.82 -15.52
N TRP A 230 -8.66 2.96 -15.94
CA TRP A 230 -8.88 1.64 -15.33
C TRP A 230 -7.69 0.69 -15.41
N ASP A 231 -6.73 0.90 -16.32
CA ASP A 231 -5.50 0.11 -16.42
C ASP A 231 -4.46 0.43 -15.34
N ARG A 232 -4.63 1.54 -14.60
CA ARG A 232 -3.67 2.04 -13.62
C ARG A 232 -4.28 2.27 -12.24
N VAL A 233 -5.41 1.63 -11.93
CA VAL A 233 -6.00 1.62 -10.58
C VAL A 233 -6.22 0.20 -10.07
N ALA A 234 -6.01 -0.02 -8.77
CA ALA A 234 -6.25 -1.30 -8.11
C ALA A 234 -6.95 -1.12 -6.76
N PHE A 235 -7.76 -2.11 -6.40
CA PHE A 235 -8.35 -2.23 -5.07
C PHE A 235 -7.29 -2.57 -4.02
N GLY A 236 -7.36 -1.93 -2.87
CA GLY A 236 -6.78 -2.43 -1.63
C GLY A 236 -7.66 -2.00 -0.45
N SER A 237 -7.60 -2.73 0.66
CA SER A 237 -8.44 -2.41 1.81
C SER A 237 -7.78 -1.45 2.79
N ASN A 238 -6.46 -1.45 2.86
CA ASN A 238 -5.67 -0.82 3.92
C ASN A 238 -6.09 -1.25 5.33
N LEU A 239 -6.66 -2.45 5.48
CA LEU A 239 -7.04 -2.98 6.78
C LEU A 239 -5.81 -3.35 7.63
N PRO A 240 -5.89 -3.19 8.96
CA PRO A 240 -7.05 -2.69 9.72
C PRO A 240 -7.14 -1.16 9.77
N ILE A 241 -6.17 -0.42 9.22
CA ILE A 241 -6.06 1.03 9.38
C ILE A 241 -7.31 1.76 8.83
N GLU A 242 -7.86 1.28 7.72
CA GLU A 242 -9.05 1.87 7.10
C GLU A 242 -10.30 1.84 7.99
N THR A 243 -10.31 1.02 9.05
CA THR A 243 -11.43 0.94 10.00
C THR A 243 -11.69 2.25 10.75
N MET A 244 -10.73 3.17 10.75
CA MET A 244 -10.89 4.54 11.23
C MET A 244 -12.00 5.33 10.52
N GLY A 245 -12.31 4.97 9.26
CA GLY A 245 -13.33 5.64 8.46
C GLY A 245 -14.63 4.83 8.31
N GLY A 246 -14.67 3.57 8.71
CA GLY A 246 -15.87 2.74 8.63
C GLY A 246 -15.55 1.25 8.57
N THR A 247 -16.57 0.42 8.48
CA THR A 247 -16.37 -1.04 8.52
C THR A 247 -15.82 -1.57 7.19
N HIS A 248 -15.19 -2.75 7.24
CA HIS A 248 -14.72 -3.45 6.03
C HIS A 248 -15.85 -3.61 4.99
N GLY A 249 -17.02 -4.13 5.40
CA GLY A 249 -18.18 -4.26 4.51
C GLY A 249 -18.70 -2.93 3.94
N GLN A 250 -18.67 -1.84 4.72
CA GLN A 250 -19.08 -0.51 4.22
C GLN A 250 -18.13 0.00 3.13
N MET A 251 -16.81 -0.14 3.34
CA MET A 251 -15.80 0.23 2.35
C MET A 251 -15.97 -0.59 1.05
N LEU A 252 -16.15 -1.91 1.16
CA LEU A 252 -16.37 -2.77 0.01
C LEU A 252 -17.67 -2.46 -0.73
N GLU A 253 -18.75 -2.12 -0.02
CA GLU A 253 -19.99 -1.66 -0.64
C GLU A 253 -19.76 -0.38 -1.45
N THR A 254 -19.03 0.60 -0.89
CA THR A 254 -18.67 1.83 -1.60
C THR A 254 -17.91 1.55 -2.90
N PHE A 255 -16.86 0.71 -2.85
CA PHE A 255 -16.15 0.32 -4.06
C PHE A 255 -17.04 -0.43 -5.05
N SER A 256 -17.97 -1.26 -4.58
CA SER A 256 -18.90 -1.99 -5.45
C SER A 256 -19.86 -1.07 -6.19
N VAL A 257 -20.36 -0.03 -5.52
CA VAL A 257 -21.26 0.93 -6.15
C VAL A 257 -20.51 1.74 -7.21
N VAL A 258 -19.30 2.22 -6.89
CA VAL A 258 -18.49 3.02 -7.82
C VAL A 258 -18.06 2.20 -9.04
N VAL A 259 -17.52 1.00 -8.81
CA VAL A 259 -16.97 0.13 -9.86
C VAL A 259 -18.07 -0.65 -10.59
N GLY A 260 -19.21 -0.89 -9.96
CA GLY A 260 -20.35 -1.59 -10.58
C GLY A 260 -21.03 -0.81 -11.71
N GLN A 261 -20.65 0.46 -11.94
CA GLN A 261 -21.17 1.28 -13.05
C GLN A 261 -20.40 1.08 -14.36
N VAL A 262 -19.29 0.35 -14.34
CA VAL A 262 -18.43 0.12 -15.51
C VAL A 262 -18.52 -1.30 -16.05
N ASP A 263 -17.92 -1.57 -17.21
CA ASP A 263 -17.99 -2.89 -17.83
C ASP A 263 -17.19 -3.96 -17.07
N GLU A 264 -17.50 -5.24 -17.29
CA GLU A 264 -16.87 -6.35 -16.56
C GLU A 264 -15.34 -6.39 -16.72
N ALA A 265 -14.79 -5.88 -17.82
CA ALA A 265 -13.35 -5.86 -18.03
C ALA A 265 -12.67 -4.77 -17.18
N GLU A 266 -13.27 -3.59 -17.07
CA GLU A 266 -12.80 -2.52 -16.19
C GLU A 266 -12.92 -2.92 -14.72
N GLN A 267 -14.00 -3.61 -14.35
CA GLN A 267 -14.12 -4.19 -13.02
C GLN A 267 -13.01 -5.23 -12.74
N ALA A 268 -12.65 -6.07 -13.72
CA ALA A 268 -11.58 -7.07 -13.57
C ALA A 268 -10.21 -6.46 -13.31
N LYS A 269 -9.90 -5.41 -14.07
CA LYS A 269 -8.69 -4.62 -13.89
C LYS A 269 -8.58 -4.10 -12.46
N PHE A 270 -9.62 -3.44 -11.98
CA PHE A 270 -9.64 -2.84 -10.64
C PHE A 270 -9.56 -3.89 -9.51
N TRP A 271 -10.40 -4.92 -9.57
CA TRP A 271 -10.52 -5.88 -8.48
C TRP A 271 -9.35 -6.85 -8.36
N GLY A 272 -8.58 -7.09 -9.43
CA GLY A 272 -7.46 -8.02 -9.30
C GLY A 272 -6.45 -8.07 -10.43
N GLU A 273 -6.83 -7.87 -11.69
CA GLU A 273 -5.90 -8.10 -12.80
C GLU A 273 -4.72 -7.13 -12.79
N ASN A 274 -4.93 -5.86 -12.43
CA ASN A 274 -3.84 -4.89 -12.33
C ASN A 274 -2.87 -5.24 -11.20
N ALA A 275 -3.38 -5.60 -10.02
CA ALA A 275 -2.55 -6.02 -8.89
C ALA A 275 -1.75 -7.28 -9.23
N ARG A 276 -2.39 -8.28 -9.86
CA ARG A 276 -1.70 -9.51 -10.32
C ARG A 276 -0.62 -9.21 -11.34
N ARG A 277 -0.90 -8.35 -12.31
CA ARG A 277 0.07 -7.94 -13.33
C ARG A 277 1.31 -7.29 -12.70
N VAL A 278 1.15 -6.52 -11.63
CA VAL A 278 2.27 -5.83 -10.97
C VAL A 278 3.03 -6.73 -9.99
N TYR A 279 2.34 -7.44 -9.10
CA TYR A 279 2.98 -8.18 -8.00
C TYR A 279 3.23 -9.67 -8.28
N TRP A 280 2.60 -10.27 -9.31
CA TRP A 280 2.81 -11.68 -9.67
C TRP A 280 3.48 -11.85 -11.04
N SER A 281 3.83 -10.76 -11.73
CA SER A 281 4.67 -10.87 -12.92
C SER A 281 6.10 -11.23 -12.52
N THR A 282 6.55 -12.38 -13.00
CA THR A 282 7.96 -12.76 -12.93
C THR A 282 8.78 -11.84 -13.84
N ALA A 283 9.95 -11.41 -13.36
CA ALA A 283 10.99 -10.86 -14.22
C ALA A 283 11.70 -11.99 -14.98
#